data_AF-A0A3M2CM26-F1
#
_entry.id   AF-A0A3M2CM26-F1
#
_cell.length_a   1.000
_cell.length_b   1.000
_cell.length_c   1.000
_cell.angle_alpha   90.00
_cell.angle_beta   90.00
_cell.angle_gamma   90.00
#
_symmetry.space_group_name_H-M   'P 1'
#
loop_
_entity.id
_entity.type
_entity.pdbx_description
1 polymer ?
#
loop_
_entity_poly.entity_id
_entity_poly.type
_entity_poly.pdbx_seq_one_letter_code
_entity_poly.pdbx_strand_id
1 'polypeptide(L)'
;MTLTGLHERMIEAAEGRTYRALGDLTDFNSETVRRYMQGQAPSVEFVAAFCEGLGLNVDWLLTGRGPMRRDEVRAQALKESNPSELLSAVAGGLEEVSDRLERVERFVQSLEARVRAELCALEEKGRARRREPNGRSIDGHDARTADPRNRAKSIAGAIPGGSDPDAD
;
A
#
# COMPACT_ATOMS: atom_id res chain seq x y z
N MET A 1 44.90 29.10 12.14
CA MET A 1 43.89 28.29 12.86
C MET A 1 44.04 26.86 12.39
N THR A 2 44.35 25.91 13.27
CA THR A 2 44.46 24.49 12.92
C THR A 2 43.06 23.97 12.61
N LEU A 3 42.77 23.68 11.35
CA LEU A 3 41.51 23.03 10.97
C LEU A 3 41.50 21.63 11.59
N THR A 4 40.38 21.24 12.20
CA THR A 4 40.25 19.88 12.72
C THR A 4 40.05 18.92 11.53
N GLY A 5 40.49 17.67 11.64
CA GLY A 5 40.47 16.73 10.51
C GLY A 5 39.08 16.52 9.87
N LEU A 6 38.00 16.75 10.61
CA LEU A 6 36.63 16.77 10.05
C LEU A 6 36.44 17.92 9.05
N HIS A 7 36.85 19.14 9.41
CA HIS A 7 36.66 20.32 8.56
C HIS A 7 37.52 20.22 7.30
N GLU A 8 38.74 19.68 7.40
CA GLU A 8 39.60 19.43 6.24
C GLU A 8 38.91 18.49 5.25
N ARG A 9 38.32 17.39 5.73
CA ARG A 9 37.57 16.45 4.87
C ARG A 9 36.28 17.04 4.32
N MET A 10 35.59 17.91 5.06
CA MET A 10 34.43 18.64 4.54
C MET A 10 34.82 19.58 3.39
N ILE A 11 35.95 20.28 3.52
CA ILE A 11 36.49 21.17 2.48
C ILE A 11 36.91 20.35 1.25
N GLU A 12 37.60 19.23 1.47
CA GLU A 12 37.97 18.28 0.42
C GLU A 12 36.73 17.78 -0.33
N ALA A 13 35.68 17.39 0.42
CA ALA A 13 34.45 16.87 -0.17
C ALA A 13 33.56 17.90 -0.85
N ALA A 14 33.70 19.17 -0.50
CA ALA A 14 32.97 20.24 -1.16
C ALA A 14 33.46 20.49 -2.60
N GLU A 15 34.64 19.99 -3.01
CA GLU A 15 35.19 20.12 -4.38
C GLU A 15 35.16 21.56 -4.94
N GLY A 16 35.28 22.57 -4.07
CA GLY A 16 35.20 23.98 -4.46
C GLY A 16 33.80 24.50 -4.78
N ARG A 17 32.73 23.77 -4.43
CA ARG A 17 31.34 24.24 -4.54
C ARG A 17 31.13 25.49 -3.68
N THR A 18 30.28 26.40 -4.18
CA THR A 18 29.94 27.61 -3.43
C THR A 18 29.06 27.27 -2.22
N TYR A 19 29.11 28.08 -1.17
CA TYR A 19 28.26 27.90 0.01
C TYR A 19 26.77 27.94 -0.31
N ARG A 20 26.38 28.63 -1.38
CA ARG A 20 25.00 28.64 -1.88
C ARG A 20 24.62 27.27 -2.44
N ALA A 21 25.45 26.70 -3.32
CA ALA A 21 25.20 25.38 -3.89
C ALA A 21 25.17 24.28 -2.82
N LEU A 22 26.03 24.40 -1.80
CA LEU A 22 25.99 23.50 -0.63
C LEU A 22 24.73 23.72 0.22
N GLY A 23 24.25 24.96 0.36
CA GLY A 23 22.99 25.26 1.03
C GLY A 23 21.81 24.60 0.32
N ASP A 24 21.74 24.74 -1.01
CA ASP A 24 20.70 24.13 -1.84
C ASP A 24 20.73 22.59 -1.76
N LEU A 25 21.92 21.98 -1.64
CA LEU A 25 22.07 20.53 -1.51
C LEU A 25 21.71 19.98 -0.13
N THR A 26 21.96 20.75 0.92
CA THR A 26 21.79 20.29 2.30
C THR A 26 20.49 20.77 2.93
N ASP A 27 19.75 21.64 2.26
CA ASP A 27 18.57 22.35 2.78
C ASP A 27 18.90 23.23 4.01
N PHE A 28 20.13 23.75 4.06
CA PHE A 28 20.57 24.70 5.08
C PHE A 28 20.83 26.08 4.48
N ASN A 29 20.67 27.12 5.31
CA ASN A 29 21.03 28.47 4.93
C ASN A 29 22.54 28.56 4.58
N SER A 30 22.87 29.24 3.48
CA SER A 30 24.26 29.42 3.03
C SER A 30 25.20 30.04 4.08
N GLU A 31 24.67 30.88 4.98
CA GLU A 31 25.45 31.43 6.09
C GLU A 31 25.75 30.38 7.16
N THR A 32 24.79 29.49 7.45
CA THR A 32 25.01 28.34 8.34
C THR A 32 26.07 27.40 7.77
N VAL A 33 25.96 27.08 6.48
CA VAL A 33 26.96 26.29 5.75
C VAL A 33 28.34 26.94 5.85
N ARG A 34 28.44 28.24 5.55
CA ARG A 34 29.69 29.00 5.66
C ARG A 34 30.29 28.89 7.06
N ARG A 35 29.50 29.10 8.11
CA ARG A 35 29.96 29.00 9.51
C ARG A 35 30.53 27.62 9.82
N TYR A 36 29.85 26.56 9.42
CA TYR A 36 30.34 25.19 9.60
C TYR A 36 31.61 24.91 8.81
N MET A 37 31.69 25.32 7.54
CA MET A 37 32.89 25.13 6.71
C MET A 37 34.11 25.91 7.24
N GLN A 38 33.90 26.99 8.00
CA GLN A 38 34.97 27.84 8.55
C GLN A 38 35.48 27.39 9.93
N GLY A 39 35.00 26.27 10.46
CA GLY A 39 35.52 25.69 11.71
C GLY A 39 34.53 25.64 12.86
N GLN A 40 33.30 26.12 12.70
CA GLN A 40 32.28 25.92 13.72
C GLN A 40 31.82 24.46 13.74
N ALA A 41 31.68 23.88 14.94
CA ALA A 41 31.16 22.53 15.10
C ALA A 41 29.79 22.36 14.39
N PRO A 42 29.70 21.49 13.36
CA PRO A 42 28.45 21.21 12.67
C PRO A 42 27.52 20.34 13.52
N SER A 43 26.22 20.45 13.30
CA SER A 43 25.24 19.55 13.91
C SER A 43 25.24 18.19 13.20
N VAL A 44 24.68 17.16 13.85
CA VAL A 44 24.58 15.81 13.27
C VAL A 44 23.67 15.82 12.04
N GLU A 45 22.59 16.61 12.09
CA GLU A 45 21.64 16.78 10.98
C GLU A 45 22.33 17.39 9.76
N PHE A 46 23.18 18.40 9.97
CA PHE A 46 23.97 18.98 8.89
C PHE A 46 24.93 17.97 8.27
N VAL A 47 25.65 17.21 9.10
CA VAL A 47 26.60 16.18 8.62
C VAL A 47 25.86 15.10 7.83
N ALA A 48 24.68 14.68 8.28
CA ALA A 48 23.84 13.72 7.58
C ALA A 48 23.40 14.26 6.20
N ALA A 49 22.82 15.46 6.17
CA ALA A 49 22.39 16.10 4.93
C ALA A 49 23.56 16.35 3.96
N PHE A 50 24.72 16.75 4.47
CA PHE A 50 25.93 16.92 3.68
C PHE A 50 26.41 15.61 3.06
N CYS A 51 26.40 14.51 3.83
CA CYS A 51 26.74 13.19 3.31
C CYS A 51 25.73 12.70 2.27
N GLU A 52 24.44 12.93 2.49
CA GLU A 52 23.39 12.52 1.55
C GLU A 52 23.44 13.32 0.26
N GLY A 53 23.50 14.64 0.33
CA GLY A 53 23.52 15.54 -0.84
C GLY A 53 24.74 15.35 -1.72
N LEU A 54 25.87 14.90 -1.15
CA LEU A 54 27.12 14.66 -1.89
C LEU A 54 27.41 13.16 -2.11
N GLY A 55 26.57 12.25 -1.63
CA GLY A 55 26.80 10.81 -1.74
C GLY A 55 28.08 10.33 -1.03
N LEU A 56 28.43 10.93 0.12
CA LEU A 56 29.66 10.66 0.85
C LEU A 56 29.49 9.54 1.88
N ASN A 57 30.57 8.79 2.07
CA ASN A 57 30.69 7.83 3.14
C ASN A 57 30.87 8.56 4.49
N VAL A 58 29.93 8.34 5.41
CA VAL A 58 29.93 8.97 6.73
C VAL A 58 31.16 8.56 7.55
N ASP A 59 31.60 7.30 7.46
CA ASP A 59 32.76 6.82 8.23
C ASP A 59 34.05 7.49 7.76
N TRP A 60 34.20 7.72 6.45
CA TRP A 60 35.31 8.49 5.91
C TRP A 60 35.26 9.94 6.40
N LEU A 61 34.10 10.59 6.36
CA LEU A 61 33.98 11.97 6.79
C LEU A 61 34.32 12.14 8.29
N LEU A 62 33.94 11.20 9.14
CA LEU A 62 34.15 11.30 10.58
C LEU A 62 35.54 10.81 11.02
N THR A 63 36.05 9.74 10.42
CA THR A 63 37.27 9.06 10.88
C THR A 63 38.44 9.17 9.90
N GLY A 64 38.18 9.54 8.65
CA GLY A 64 39.17 9.53 7.57
C GLY A 64 39.49 8.15 7.01
N ARG A 65 38.70 7.12 7.36
CA ARG A 65 38.95 5.73 6.94
C ARG A 65 37.99 5.31 5.83
N GLY A 66 38.48 4.44 4.96
CA GLY A 66 37.71 3.91 3.82
C GLY A 66 37.60 4.90 2.66
N PRO A 67 36.81 4.56 1.63
CA PRO A 67 36.61 5.42 0.48
C PRO A 67 35.70 6.61 0.81
N MET A 68 35.91 7.70 0.10
CA MET A 68 35.21 8.97 0.27
C MET A 68 33.75 8.89 -0.19
N ARG A 69 33.49 8.22 -1.32
CA ARG A 69 32.15 8.13 -1.91
C ARG A 69 31.44 6.84 -1.50
N ARG A 70 30.11 6.91 -1.37
CA ARG A 70 29.27 5.75 -0.95
C ARG A 70 29.26 4.62 -1.96
N ASP A 71 29.27 4.93 -3.24
CA ASP A 71 29.30 3.96 -4.34
C ASP A 71 30.62 3.17 -4.37
N GLU A 72 31.73 3.80 -4.00
CA GLU A 72 33.04 3.17 -3.88
C GLU A 72 33.13 2.19 -2.71
N VAL A 73 32.35 2.38 -1.64
CA VAL A 73 32.34 1.48 -0.46
C VAL A 73 32.09 0.04 -0.89
N ARG A 74 31.10 -0.18 -1.76
CA ARG A 74 30.74 -1.53 -2.22
C ARG A 74 31.86 -2.14 -3.07
N ALA A 75 32.43 -1.36 -3.98
CA ALA A 75 33.50 -1.82 -4.85
C ALA A 75 34.76 -2.16 -4.05
N GLN A 76 35.09 -1.36 -3.03
CA GLN A 76 36.22 -1.62 -2.15
C GLN A 76 35.99 -2.85 -1.28
N ALA A 77 34.80 -2.99 -0.68
CA ALA A 77 34.44 -4.17 0.11
C ALA A 77 34.56 -5.46 -0.73
N LEU A 78 34.07 -5.44 -1.98
CA LEU A 78 34.19 -6.59 -2.89
C LEU A 78 35.65 -6.93 -3.26
N LYS A 79 36.54 -5.93 -3.33
CA LYS A 79 37.98 -6.16 -3.61
C LYS A 79 38.72 -6.74 -2.41
N GLU A 80 38.33 -6.34 -1.19
CA GLU A 80 39.00 -6.74 0.04
C GLU A 80 38.46 -8.05 0.61
N SER A 81 37.21 -8.42 0.31
CA SER A 81 36.60 -9.64 0.82
C SER A 81 37.19 -10.91 0.22
N ASN A 82 37.36 -11.92 1.07
CA ASN A 82 37.66 -13.28 0.61
C ASN A 82 36.39 -13.97 0.06
N PRO A 83 36.53 -14.99 -0.82
CA PRO A 83 35.39 -15.69 -1.41
C PRO A 83 34.43 -16.31 -0.39
N SER A 84 34.93 -16.78 0.75
CA SER A 84 34.12 -17.41 1.79
C SER A 84 33.20 -16.41 2.50
N GLU A 85 33.68 -15.19 2.76
CA GLU A 85 32.88 -14.10 3.32
C GLU A 85 31.78 -13.66 2.36
N LEU A 86 32.10 -13.53 1.07
CA LEU A 86 31.12 -13.19 0.04
C LEU A 86 30.03 -14.26 -0.06
N LEU A 87 30.42 -15.55 -0.07
CA LEU A 87 29.46 -16.65 -0.10
C LEU A 87 28.59 -16.70 1.15
N SER A 88 29.17 -16.45 2.33
CA SER A 88 28.42 -16.40 3.60
C SER A 88 27.42 -15.24 3.61
N ALA A 89 27.82 -14.06 3.11
CA ALA A 89 26.94 -12.91 3.01
C ALA A 89 25.80 -13.14 2.01
N VAL A 90 26.08 -13.77 0.87
CA VAL A 90 25.06 -14.14 -0.12
C VAL A 90 24.08 -15.17 0.46
N ALA A 91 24.59 -16.19 1.17
CA ALA A 91 23.74 -17.19 1.82
C ALA A 91 22.78 -16.53 2.83
N GLY A 92 23.30 -15.66 3.71
CA GLY A 92 22.46 -14.91 4.65
C GLY A 92 21.44 -14.01 3.96
N GLY A 93 21.81 -13.37 2.84
CA GLY A 93 20.86 -12.58 2.05
C GLY A 93 19.75 -13.41 1.42
N LEU A 94 20.04 -14.64 0.99
CA LEU A 94 19.03 -15.57 0.48
C LEU A 94 18.08 -16.04 1.58
N GLU A 95 18.59 -16.30 2.78
CA GLU A 95 17.76 -16.63 3.96
C GLU A 95 16.81 -15.48 4.29
N GLU A 96 17.30 -14.24 4.36
CA GLU A 96 16.46 -13.06 4.63
C GLU A 96 15.36 -12.87 3.58
N VAL A 97 15.70 -13.04 2.30
CA VAL A 97 14.71 -12.96 1.21
C VAL A 97 13.69 -14.09 1.31
N SER A 98 14.12 -15.31 1.63
CA SER A 98 13.24 -16.44 1.85
C SER A 98 12.25 -16.16 2.98
N ASP A 99 12.74 -15.72 4.14
CA ASP A 99 11.91 -15.36 5.30
C ASP A 99 10.87 -14.27 4.96
N ARG A 100 11.28 -13.28 4.16
CA ARG A 100 10.39 -12.23 3.67
C ARG A 100 9.32 -12.79 2.74
N LEU A 101 9.68 -13.68 1.82
CA LEU A 101 8.73 -14.33 0.91
C LEU A 101 7.70 -15.16 1.68
N GLU A 102 8.12 -15.96 2.65
CA GLU A 102 7.20 -16.72 3.48
C GLU A 102 6.21 -15.83 4.25
N ARG A 103 6.68 -14.67 4.73
CA ARG A 103 5.82 -13.70 5.41
C ARG A 103 4.78 -13.12 4.45
N VAL A 104 5.19 -12.77 3.24
CA VAL A 104 4.28 -12.28 2.19
C VAL A 104 3.28 -13.36 1.80
N GLU A 105 3.73 -14.60 1.65
CA GLU A 105 2.87 -15.73 1.34
C GLU A 105 1.79 -15.92 2.40
N ARG A 106 2.17 -15.95 3.69
CA ARG A 106 1.21 -16.04 4.81
C ARG A 106 0.22 -14.87 4.82
N PHE A 107 0.67 -13.66 4.50
CA PHE A 107 -0.20 -12.50 4.40
C PHE A 107 -1.22 -12.65 3.26
N VAL A 108 -0.79 -13.10 2.08
CA VAL A 108 -1.67 -13.36 0.93
C VAL A 108 -2.68 -14.46 1.27
N GLN A 109 -2.26 -15.57 1.85
CA GLN A 109 -3.15 -16.65 2.29
C GLN A 109 -4.23 -16.14 3.27
N SER A 110 -3.86 -15.24 4.20
CA SER A 110 -4.80 -14.60 5.12
C SER A 110 -5.81 -13.71 4.39
N LEU A 111 -5.35 -12.90 3.43
CA LEU A 111 -6.24 -12.07 2.61
C LEU A 111 -7.20 -12.91 1.77
N GLU A 112 -6.71 -13.98 1.13
CA GLU A 112 -7.54 -14.90 0.36
C GLU A 112 -8.62 -15.54 1.22
N ALA A 113 -8.27 -16.01 2.42
CA ALA A 113 -9.24 -16.59 3.35
C ALA A 113 -10.32 -15.60 3.75
N ARG A 114 -9.96 -14.34 4.02
CA ARG A 114 -10.91 -13.27 4.35
C ARG A 114 -11.83 -12.95 3.19
N VAL A 115 -11.30 -12.81 1.98
CA VAL A 115 -12.11 -12.55 0.77
C VAL A 115 -13.09 -13.70 0.53
N ARG A 116 -12.66 -14.96 0.66
CA ARG A 116 -13.56 -16.11 0.53
C ARG A 116 -14.66 -16.10 1.60
N ALA A 117 -14.33 -15.78 2.84
CA ALA A 117 -15.32 -15.68 3.91
C ALA A 117 -16.36 -14.57 3.64
N GLU A 118 -15.93 -13.41 3.16
CA GLU A 118 -16.84 -12.33 2.77
C GLU A 118 -17.74 -12.72 1.60
N LEU A 119 -17.20 -13.38 0.58
CA LEU A 119 -17.99 -13.87 -0.56
C LEU A 119 -19.06 -14.88 -0.11
N CYS A 120 -18.71 -15.86 0.73
CA CYS A 120 -19.69 -16.81 1.30
C CYS A 120 -20.79 -16.08 2.09
N ALA A 121 -20.43 -15.11 2.94
CA ALA A 121 -21.40 -14.35 3.73
C ALA A 121 -22.36 -13.51 2.85
N LEU A 122 -21.88 -13.00 1.71
CA LEU A 122 -22.72 -12.29 0.73
C LEU A 122 -23.68 -13.25 0.02
N GLU A 123 -23.24 -14.44 -0.37
CA GLU A 123 -24.09 -15.47 -0.97
C GLU A 123 -25.21 -15.92 -0.01
N GLU A 124 -24.89 -16.15 1.26
CA GLU A 124 -25.88 -16.51 2.29
C GLU A 124 -26.93 -15.42 2.50
N LYS A 125 -26.51 -14.15 2.59
CA LYS A 125 -27.42 -13.00 2.68
C LYS A 125 -28.32 -12.88 1.44
N GLY A 126 -27.78 -13.15 0.25
CA GLY A 126 -28.56 -13.19 -1.00
C GLY A 126 -29.61 -14.31 -1.03
N ARG A 127 -29.24 -15.51 -0.55
CA ARG A 127 -30.18 -16.64 -0.42
C ARG A 127 -31.27 -16.39 0.63
N ALA A 128 -30.93 -15.76 1.76
CA ALA A 128 -31.89 -15.38 2.79
C ALA A 128 -32.93 -14.38 2.27
N ARG A 129 -32.50 -13.36 1.52
CA ARG A 129 -33.42 -12.39 0.87
C ARG A 129 -34.34 -13.01 -0.18
N ARG A 130 -33.91 -14.06 -0.89
CA ARG A 130 -34.76 -14.82 -1.83
C ARG A 130 -35.76 -15.76 -1.14
N ARG A 131 -35.51 -16.12 0.12
CA ARG A 131 -36.37 -17.00 0.92
C ARG A 131 -37.37 -16.24 1.79
N GLU A 132 -37.36 -14.91 1.81
CA GLU A 132 -38.48 -14.17 2.39
C GLU A 132 -39.75 -14.54 1.62
N PRO A 133 -40.77 -15.10 2.30
CA PRO A 133 -41.98 -15.50 1.64
C PRO A 133 -42.65 -14.22 1.14
N ASN A 134 -42.96 -14.20 -0.16
CA ASN A 134 -43.98 -13.31 -0.71
C ASN A 134 -45.34 -13.69 -0.11
N GLY A 135 -45.50 -13.44 1.20
CA GLY A 135 -46.73 -13.52 1.96
C GLY A 135 -47.60 -12.31 1.67
N ARG A 136 -47.86 -12.03 0.39
CA ARG A 136 -49.14 -11.42 0.03
C ARG A 136 -50.15 -12.56 0.05
N SER A 137 -50.72 -12.80 1.22
CA SER A 137 -52.00 -13.48 1.35
C SER A 137 -53.03 -12.69 0.53
N ILE A 138 -53.21 -13.10 -0.72
CA ILE A 138 -54.44 -12.84 -1.47
C ILE A 138 -55.33 -14.03 -1.11
N ASP A 139 -56.15 -13.86 -0.08
CA ASP A 139 -57.39 -14.57 0.20
C ASP A 139 -57.96 -13.84 1.43
N GLY A 140 -59.05 -13.10 1.31
CA GLY A 140 -60.26 -13.54 0.66
C GLY A 140 -61.33 -13.49 1.74
N HIS A 141 -62.11 -12.43 1.69
CA HIS A 141 -63.27 -12.13 2.51
C HIS A 141 -64.16 -13.34 2.81
N ASP A 142 -64.69 -13.35 4.04
CA ASP A 142 -66.02 -13.83 4.43
C ASP A 142 -66.47 -15.25 4.04
N ALA A 143 -66.63 -16.09 5.06
CA ALA A 143 -67.74 -17.04 5.08
C ALA A 143 -68.24 -17.21 6.52
N ARG A 144 -69.06 -16.23 6.94
CA ARG A 144 -70.00 -16.42 8.04
C ARG A 144 -71.01 -17.49 7.64
N THR A 145 -71.06 -18.52 8.45
CA THR A 145 -72.12 -19.51 8.56
C THR A 145 -73.48 -18.83 8.72
N ALA A 146 -74.30 -18.75 7.66
CA ALA A 146 -75.74 -18.46 7.78
C ALA A 146 -76.53 -18.88 6.53
N ASP A 147 -77.44 -19.84 6.76
CA ASP A 147 -78.77 -20.04 6.15
C ASP A 147 -78.91 -20.53 4.67
N PRO A 148 -79.41 -21.78 4.45
CA PRO A 148 -79.60 -22.38 3.12
C PRO A 148 -80.91 -21.98 2.38
N ARG A 149 -81.57 -20.86 2.70
CA ARG A 149 -82.91 -20.54 2.15
C ARG A 149 -83.02 -19.52 1.00
N ASN A 150 -81.94 -18.98 0.45
CA ASN A 150 -82.04 -17.95 -0.61
C ASN A 150 -81.44 -18.34 -1.97
N ARG A 151 -81.68 -19.58 -2.41
CA ARG A 151 -81.30 -20.09 -3.74
C ARG A 151 -82.39 -19.83 -4.79
N ALA A 152 -82.89 -18.60 -4.90
CA ALA A 152 -83.83 -18.23 -5.95
C ALA A 152 -83.74 -16.73 -6.27
N LYS A 153 -82.84 -16.37 -7.18
CA LYS A 153 -83.00 -15.38 -8.27
C LYS A 153 -81.62 -14.91 -8.74
N SER A 154 -81.53 -14.66 -10.05
CA SER A 154 -80.33 -14.23 -10.80
C SER A 154 -79.37 -15.40 -11.05
N ILE A 155 -79.04 -15.82 -12.27
CA ILE A 155 -78.84 -15.07 -13.51
C ILE A 155 -79.20 -16.02 -14.68
N ALA A 156 -80.24 -15.68 -15.44
CA ALA A 156 -80.43 -16.20 -16.80
C ALA A 156 -80.03 -15.06 -17.74
N GLY A 157 -78.96 -15.26 -18.51
CA GLY A 157 -78.48 -14.25 -19.45
C GLY A 157 -77.00 -14.35 -19.77
N ALA A 158 -76.53 -15.52 -20.18
CA ALA A 158 -75.24 -15.66 -20.85
C ALA A 158 -75.50 -16.38 -22.18
N ILE A 159 -75.52 -15.62 -23.27
CA ILE A 159 -75.32 -16.13 -24.62
C ILE A 159 -74.19 -15.30 -25.23
N PRO A 160 -73.11 -15.95 -25.70
CA PRO A 160 -72.43 -15.47 -26.88
C PRO A 160 -72.29 -16.61 -27.90
N GLY A 161 -73.08 -16.56 -28.96
CA GLY A 161 -72.72 -17.04 -30.29
C GLY A 161 -72.82 -15.81 -31.19
N GLY A 162 -71.81 -15.37 -31.93
CA GLY A 162 -70.96 -16.17 -32.80
C GLY A 162 -71.69 -16.31 -34.14
N SER A 163 -71.39 -15.42 -35.09
CA SER A 163 -71.38 -15.58 -36.57
C SER A 163 -71.58 -14.24 -37.28
N ASP A 164 -70.54 -13.74 -37.96
CA ASP A 164 -70.63 -12.95 -39.22
C ASP A 164 -71.52 -13.71 -40.24
N PRO A 165 -72.18 -13.07 -41.26
CA PRO A 165 -71.48 -12.34 -42.33
C PRO A 165 -72.26 -11.23 -43.12
N ASP A 166 -71.52 -10.54 -43.99
CA ASP A 166 -71.86 -9.85 -45.26
C ASP A 166 -72.91 -8.73 -45.35
N ALA A 167 -72.47 -7.59 -45.92
CA ALA A 167 -73.11 -6.79 -46.98
C ALA A 167 -72.40 -5.42 -47.05
N ASP A 168 -71.55 -5.20 -48.06
CA ASP A 168 -71.84 -4.44 -49.30
C ASP A 168 -71.90 -2.91 -49.10
#